data_AF-A0A6L6GI22-F1
#
_entry.id   AF-A0A6L6GI22-F1
#
_cell.length_a   1.000
_cell.length_b   1.000
_cell.length_c   1.000
_cell.angle_alpha   90.00
_cell.angle_beta   90.00
_cell.angle_gamma   90.00
#
_symmetry.space_group_name_H-M   'P 1'
#
loop_
_entity.id
_entity.type
_entity.pdbx_description
1 polymer ?
#
loop_
_entity_poly.entity_id
_entity_poly.type
_entity_poly.pdbx_seq_one_letter_code
_entity_poly.pdbx_strand_id
1 'polypeptide(L)'
;MESQNFCIPISKHYLIKKIAPSSFSLNWRTNNPDFQINKLDYDTLIREYDIWEIHAKDKLIFIKECINQFIHNKTQDDKIAWLNANDPTQLEWAINYLKKSNFYNTTPYSHSVTSRYDLILIILDSLEYHYRSIFIEKMKKSWTQQKYRNSGKVKSQYHLPLTKDCKTKLNKLSLIMNMSENKLLEVLINEKYKSEAIDEKGNFKY
;
A
#
# COMPACT_ATOMS: atom_id res chain seq x y z
N MET A 1 26.81 -42.02 41.66
CA MET A 1 26.22 -43.36 41.46
C MET A 1 24.86 -43.16 40.84
N GLU A 2 24.48 -43.76 39.73
CA GLU A 2 25.16 -44.48 38.66
C GLU A 2 24.09 -44.68 37.59
N SER A 3 24.53 -44.60 36.35
CA SER A 3 23.78 -44.76 35.11
C SER A 3 23.13 -46.14 34.99
N GLN A 4 22.02 -46.24 34.23
CA GLN A 4 21.70 -47.33 33.27
C GLN A 4 20.35 -47.05 32.60
N ASN A 5 20.33 -46.39 31.43
CA ASN A 5 20.35 -46.95 30.07
C ASN A 5 19.20 -47.91 29.73
N PHE A 6 18.30 -47.46 28.84
CA PHE A 6 17.86 -48.28 27.72
C PHE A 6 17.82 -47.44 26.44
N CYS A 7 18.91 -47.51 25.68
CA CYS A 7 18.82 -47.38 24.24
C CYS A 7 17.98 -48.56 23.72
N ILE A 8 16.89 -48.28 23.03
CA ILE A 8 16.36 -49.21 22.03
C ILE A 8 16.38 -48.46 20.67
N PRO A 9 17.15 -48.95 19.69
CA PRO A 9 17.22 -48.39 18.36
C PRO A 9 16.17 -49.07 17.48
N ILE A 10 15.10 -48.38 17.09
CA ILE A 10 14.18 -48.92 16.08
C ILE A 10 13.83 -47.86 15.04
N SER A 11 14.38 -48.14 13.85
CA SER A 11 13.79 -47.93 12.53
C SER A 11 13.77 -46.50 11.96
N LYS A 12 14.85 -46.23 11.20
CA LYS A 12 14.74 -45.52 9.92
C LYS A 12 13.51 -46.05 9.15
N HIS A 13 12.65 -45.13 8.73
CA HIS A 13 11.51 -45.26 7.81
C HIS A 13 10.12 -45.46 8.42
N TYR A 14 9.19 -44.76 7.75
CA TYR A 14 7.73 -44.70 7.85
C TYR A 14 7.24 -43.82 9.00
N LEU A 15 6.79 -42.57 8.81
CA LEU A 15 6.01 -41.98 7.71
C LEU A 15 6.34 -40.48 7.57
N ILE A 16 7.50 -40.15 7.02
CA ILE A 16 7.58 -38.91 6.24
C ILE A 16 6.99 -39.28 4.88
N LYS A 17 5.67 -39.12 4.74
CA LYS A 17 5.16 -38.77 3.42
C LYS A 17 5.90 -37.49 3.08
N LYS A 18 6.91 -37.61 2.22
CA LYS A 18 7.69 -36.52 1.65
C LYS A 18 6.72 -35.40 1.32
N ILE A 19 6.64 -34.39 2.19
CA ILE A 19 6.36 -33.06 1.71
C ILE A 19 7.66 -32.75 0.97
N ALA A 20 7.62 -32.86 -0.36
CA ALA A 20 8.78 -32.52 -1.14
C ALA A 20 9.18 -31.07 -0.78
N PRO A 21 10.47 -30.70 -0.84
CA PRO A 21 10.91 -29.31 -0.71
C PRO A 21 10.20 -28.35 -1.69
N SER A 22 9.44 -28.91 -2.64
CA SER A 22 8.64 -28.24 -3.66
C SER A 22 7.12 -28.27 -3.41
N SER A 23 6.61 -28.68 -2.24
CA SER A 23 5.16 -28.85 -2.07
C SER A 23 4.63 -28.54 -0.67
N PHE A 24 4.85 -27.32 -0.18
CA PHE A 24 3.75 -26.65 0.51
C PHE A 24 3.40 -25.40 -0.30
N SER A 25 2.29 -25.46 -1.04
CA SER A 25 1.72 -24.26 -1.66
C SER A 25 0.86 -23.59 -0.59
N LEU A 26 1.39 -22.55 0.05
CA LEU A 26 0.51 -21.57 0.68
C LEU A 26 -0.12 -20.80 -0.49
N ASN A 27 -1.42 -20.93 -0.70
CA ASN A 27 -2.13 -20.15 -1.72
C ASN A 27 -2.15 -18.68 -1.28
N TRP A 28 -1.07 -17.96 -1.57
CA TRP A 28 -0.96 -16.53 -1.44
C TRP A 28 -1.55 -15.89 -2.70
N ARG A 29 -2.55 -15.01 -2.54
CA ARG A 29 -3.22 -14.38 -3.68
C ARG A 29 -2.44 -13.19 -4.19
N THR A 30 -1.45 -13.46 -5.02
CA THR A 30 -1.12 -12.63 -6.17
C THR A 30 -0.90 -13.58 -7.35
N ASN A 31 -1.11 -13.14 -8.59
CA ASN A 31 -1.02 -13.99 -9.79
C ASN A 31 0.37 -14.62 -10.06
N ASN A 32 1.30 -14.52 -9.10
CA ASN A 32 2.46 -15.39 -8.97
C ASN A 32 3.08 -15.17 -7.56
N PRO A 33 2.88 -16.04 -6.56
CA PRO A 33 3.60 -15.91 -5.30
C PRO A 33 4.79 -16.86 -5.36
N ASP A 34 5.82 -16.51 -6.12
CA ASP A 34 7.15 -17.04 -5.79
C ASP A 34 7.61 -16.34 -4.50
N PHE A 35 6.96 -16.68 -3.38
CA PHE A 35 7.44 -16.31 -2.06
C PHE A 35 8.67 -17.19 -1.79
N GLN A 36 9.81 -16.75 -2.30
CA GLN A 36 11.08 -17.36 -2.01
C GLN A 36 11.48 -16.94 -0.60
N ILE A 37 11.07 -17.73 0.39
CA ILE A 37 11.76 -17.75 1.67
C ILE A 37 13.20 -18.08 1.33
N ASN A 38 14.13 -17.18 1.65
CA ASN A 38 15.52 -17.49 1.40
C ASN A 38 15.86 -18.77 2.17
N LYS A 39 16.80 -19.55 1.65
CA LYS A 39 17.12 -20.85 2.24
C LYS A 39 17.45 -20.74 3.75
N LEU A 40 18.11 -19.66 4.16
CA LEU A 40 18.50 -19.42 5.54
C LEU A 40 17.29 -19.21 6.48
N ASP A 41 16.32 -18.42 6.05
CA ASP A 41 15.08 -18.14 6.79
C ASP A 41 14.22 -19.40 6.88
N TYR A 42 14.18 -20.21 5.81
CA TYR A 42 13.50 -21.50 5.81
C TYR A 42 14.18 -22.48 6.77
N ASP A 43 15.50 -22.65 6.66
CA ASP A 43 16.27 -23.53 7.53
C ASP A 43 16.16 -23.08 9.00
N THR A 44 16.11 -21.77 9.25
CA THR A 44 15.87 -21.21 10.59
C THR A 44 14.47 -21.57 11.10
N LEU A 45 13.42 -21.36 10.29
CA LEU A 45 12.06 -21.72 10.67
C LEU A 45 11.93 -23.21 11.00
N ILE A 46 12.50 -24.09 10.16
CA ILE A 46 12.48 -25.54 10.37
C ILE A 46 13.25 -25.90 11.64
N ARG A 47 14.41 -25.29 11.87
CA ARG A 47 15.20 -25.50 13.08
C ARG A 47 14.43 -25.09 14.34
N GLU A 48 13.83 -23.91 14.35
CA GLU A 48 13.01 -23.43 15.47
C GLU A 48 11.82 -24.37 15.71
N TYR A 49 11.17 -24.83 14.63
CA TYR A 49 10.09 -25.82 14.72
C TYR A 49 10.56 -27.14 15.31
N ASP A 50 11.71 -27.67 14.88
CA ASP A 50 12.24 -28.96 15.31
C ASP A 50 12.70 -28.93 16.78
N ILE A 51 13.41 -27.86 17.18
CA ILE A 51 13.92 -27.68 18.54
C ILE A 51 12.80 -27.42 19.56
N TRP A 52 11.63 -26.98 19.10
CA TRP A 52 10.51 -26.73 20.00
C TRP A 52 10.12 -27.99 20.79
N GLU A 53 10.31 -28.01 22.11
CA GLU A 53 10.11 -29.18 22.98
C GLU A 53 8.62 -29.45 23.29
N ILE A 54 7.79 -29.61 22.25
CA ILE A 54 6.38 -29.96 22.36
C ILE A 54 6.09 -31.17 21.48
N HIS A 55 5.09 -31.98 21.82
CA HIS A 55 4.63 -33.07 20.96
C HIS A 55 4.25 -32.57 19.56
N ALA A 56 4.60 -33.34 18.53
CA ALA A 56 4.37 -32.98 17.13
C ALA A 56 2.89 -32.64 16.83
N LYS A 57 1.95 -33.29 17.52
CA LYS A 57 0.51 -33.02 17.40
C LYS A 57 0.16 -31.58 17.80
N ASP A 58 0.72 -31.11 18.91
CA ASP A 58 0.42 -29.77 19.45
C ASP A 58 1.11 -28.69 18.61
N LYS A 59 2.32 -28.97 18.10
CA LYS A 59 2.98 -28.09 17.11
C LYS A 59 2.10 -27.88 15.86
N LEU A 60 1.50 -28.96 15.35
CA LEU A 60 0.58 -28.90 14.21
C LEU A 60 -0.70 -28.13 14.53
N ILE A 61 -1.24 -28.28 15.75
CA ILE A 61 -2.40 -27.51 16.21
C ILE A 61 -2.06 -26.02 16.24
N PHE A 62 -0.92 -25.66 16.83
CA PHE A 62 -0.45 -24.28 16.89
C PHE A 62 -0.29 -23.65 15.51
N ILE A 63 0.38 -24.32 14.57
CA ILE A 63 0.53 -23.81 13.19
C ILE A 63 -0.84 -23.57 12.55
N LYS A 64 -1.79 -24.50 12.73
CA LYS A 64 -3.15 -24.33 12.20
C LYS A 64 -3.87 -23.15 12.83
N GLU A 65 -3.71 -22.94 14.13
CA GLU A 65 -4.24 -21.78 14.83
C GLU A 65 -3.63 -20.48 14.30
N CYS A 66 -2.31 -20.42 14.11
CA CYS A 66 -1.64 -19.27 13.51
C CYS A 66 -2.16 -18.98 12.09
N ILE A 67 -2.32 -20.01 11.25
CA ILE A 67 -2.87 -19.85 9.89
C ILE A 67 -4.31 -19.34 9.95
N ASN A 68 -5.14 -19.89 10.83
CA ASN A 68 -6.54 -19.45 10.97
C ASN A 68 -6.63 -18.01 11.47
N GLN A 69 -5.82 -17.64 12.47
CA GLN A 69 -5.72 -16.27 12.95
C GLN A 69 -5.27 -15.33 11.84
N PHE A 70 -4.27 -15.70 11.05
CA PHE A 70 -3.84 -14.91 9.90
C PHE A 70 -4.95 -14.74 8.86
N ILE A 71 -5.63 -15.82 8.47
CA ILE A 71 -6.73 -15.76 7.48
C ILE A 71 -7.88 -14.87 7.98
N HIS A 72 -8.17 -14.90 9.28
CA HIS A 72 -9.20 -14.06 9.89
C HIS A 72 -8.77 -12.60 10.01
N ASN A 73 -7.51 -12.37 10.38
CA ASN A 73 -7.01 -11.04 10.72
C ASN A 73 -6.34 -10.33 9.55
N LYS A 74 -6.11 -10.96 8.40
CA LYS A 74 -5.50 -10.30 7.25
C LYS A 74 -6.40 -9.19 6.71
N THR A 75 -5.77 -8.21 6.08
CA THR A 75 -6.49 -7.13 5.41
C THR A 75 -7.26 -7.68 4.21
N GLN A 76 -8.51 -7.22 4.04
CA GLN A 76 -9.36 -7.64 2.93
C GLN A 76 -8.87 -7.06 1.59
N ASP A 77 -8.88 -7.89 0.54
CA ASP A 77 -8.32 -7.57 -0.79
C ASP A 77 -8.93 -6.28 -1.40
N ASP A 78 -10.23 -6.05 -1.18
CA ASP A 78 -10.95 -4.86 -1.66
C ASP A 78 -10.43 -3.56 -1.03
N LYS A 79 -10.00 -3.61 0.23
CA LYS A 79 -9.43 -2.45 0.94
C LYS A 79 -8.04 -2.08 0.44
N ILE A 80 -7.30 -3.03 -0.13
CA ILE A 80 -5.94 -2.85 -0.65
C ILE A 80 -5.86 -2.79 -2.18
N ALA A 81 -6.97 -3.01 -2.90
CA ALA A 81 -7.02 -3.02 -4.36
C ALA A 81 -6.52 -1.72 -5.04
N TRP A 82 -6.45 -0.60 -4.31
CA TRP A 82 -5.91 0.66 -4.81
C TRP A 82 -4.37 0.68 -4.85
N LEU A 83 -3.69 -0.25 -4.15
CA LEU A 83 -2.24 -0.38 -4.09
C LEU A 83 -1.77 -1.36 -5.17
N ASN A 84 -1.00 -0.87 -6.13
CA ASN A 84 -0.49 -1.66 -7.25
C ASN A 84 0.92 -2.19 -6.94
N ALA A 85 1.07 -3.52 -6.92
CA ALA A 85 2.34 -4.19 -6.71
C ALA A 85 3.40 -3.88 -7.80
N ASN A 86 2.97 -3.44 -8.99
CA ASN A 86 3.85 -3.11 -10.11
C ASN A 86 4.15 -1.61 -10.25
N ASP A 87 3.64 -0.75 -9.35
CA ASP A 87 3.91 0.70 -9.39
C ASP A 87 4.99 1.06 -8.36
N PRO A 88 6.28 1.10 -8.74
CA PRO A 88 7.36 1.37 -7.81
C PRO A 88 7.27 2.76 -7.15
N THR A 89 6.65 3.73 -7.84
CA THR A 89 6.47 5.09 -7.30
C THR A 89 5.43 5.08 -6.18
N GLN A 90 4.33 4.36 -6.39
CA GLN A 90 3.30 4.19 -5.36
C GLN A 90 3.85 3.41 -4.15
N LEU A 91 4.62 2.34 -4.38
CA LEU A 91 5.20 1.54 -3.31
C LEU A 91 6.21 2.33 -2.47
N GLU A 92 7.07 3.11 -3.12
CA GLU A 92 8.03 3.98 -2.42
C GLU A 92 7.31 5.06 -1.61
N TRP A 93 6.27 5.68 -2.19
CA TRP A 93 5.41 6.62 -1.46
C TRP A 93 4.76 5.97 -0.23
N ALA A 94 4.24 4.74 -0.39
CA ALA A 94 3.55 4.01 0.66
C ALA A 94 4.49 3.68 1.83
N ILE A 95 5.70 3.19 1.55
CA ILE A 95 6.73 2.95 2.57
C ILE A 95 7.07 4.25 3.32
N ASN A 96 7.27 5.35 2.60
CA ASN A 96 7.58 6.64 3.21
C ASN A 96 6.41 7.18 4.05
N TYR A 97 5.17 6.92 3.64
CA TYR A 97 3.98 7.26 4.43
C TYR A 97 3.94 6.48 5.75
N LEU A 98 4.19 5.17 5.70
CA LEU A 98 4.26 4.29 6.89
C LEU A 98 5.39 4.69 7.83
N LYS A 99 6.56 5.07 7.30
CA LYS A 99 7.70 5.60 8.09
C LYS A 99 7.31 6.87 8.84
N LYS A 100 6.66 7.82 8.17
CA LYS A 100 6.22 9.09 8.78
C LYS A 100 5.16 8.90 9.86
N SER A 101 4.38 7.83 9.79
CA SER A 101 3.33 7.53 10.76
C SER A 101 3.83 6.62 11.91
N ASN A 102 5.15 6.46 12.06
CA ASN A 102 5.83 5.64 13.08
C ASN A 102 5.53 4.12 13.03
N PHE A 103 4.78 3.63 12.05
CA PHE A 103 4.44 2.20 11.92
C PHE A 103 5.54 1.35 11.28
N TYR A 104 6.53 1.98 10.62
CA TYR A 104 7.64 1.26 10.01
C TYR A 104 8.67 0.75 11.04
N ASN A 105 8.78 1.42 12.20
CA ASN A 105 9.75 1.04 13.24
C ASN A 105 9.21 -0.02 14.22
N THR A 106 7.91 -0.34 14.16
CA THR A 106 7.27 -1.32 15.04
C THR A 106 7.31 -2.75 14.49
N THR A 107 7.78 -2.97 13.26
CA THR A 107 7.87 -4.31 12.69
C THR A 107 9.25 -4.93 12.94
N PRO A 108 9.34 -6.05 13.68
CA PRO A 108 10.60 -6.75 13.95
C PRO A 108 11.19 -7.48 12.73
N TYR A 109 10.54 -7.40 11.57
CA TYR A 109 10.88 -8.18 10.39
C TYR A 109 11.86 -7.43 9.47
N SER A 110 13.14 -7.61 9.76
CA SER A 110 14.27 -7.30 8.87
C SER A 110 14.69 -8.57 8.11
N HIS A 111 13.79 -9.20 7.34
CA HIS A 111 14.22 -10.22 6.39
C HIS A 111 14.61 -9.57 5.06
N SER A 112 15.72 -10.02 4.49
CA SER A 112 16.42 -9.39 3.38
C SER A 112 15.73 -9.52 2.01
N VAL A 113 14.59 -10.23 1.91
CA VAL A 113 13.99 -10.63 0.62
C VAL A 113 12.47 -10.43 0.54
N THR A 114 11.91 -9.49 1.31
CA THR A 114 10.47 -9.18 1.17
C THR A 114 10.29 -8.08 0.11
N SER A 115 9.43 -8.32 -0.89
CA SER A 115 9.10 -7.28 -1.86
C SER A 115 8.52 -6.05 -1.14
N ARG A 116 8.72 -4.84 -1.69
CA ARG A 116 8.17 -3.61 -1.08
C ARG A 116 6.67 -3.70 -0.85
N TYR A 117 5.95 -4.37 -1.75
CA TYR A 117 4.51 -4.59 -1.65
C TYR A 117 4.17 -5.49 -0.47
N ASP A 118 4.84 -6.64 -0.33
CA ASP A 118 4.59 -7.57 0.77
C ASP A 118 4.95 -6.95 2.12
N LEU A 119 6.01 -6.14 2.18
CA LEU A 119 6.38 -5.40 3.39
C LEU A 119 5.27 -4.43 3.82
N ILE A 120 4.65 -3.72 2.87
CA ILE A 120 3.51 -2.86 3.15
C ILE A 120 2.33 -3.68 3.69
N LEU A 121 2.03 -4.83 3.08
CA LEU A 121 0.94 -5.70 3.55
C LEU A 121 1.18 -6.23 4.96
N ILE A 122 2.40 -6.70 5.26
CA ILE A 122 2.78 -7.16 6.59
C ILE A 122 2.60 -6.06 7.64
N ILE A 123 3.06 -4.83 7.33
CA ILE A 123 2.87 -3.70 8.25
C ILE A 123 1.37 -3.43 8.46
N LEU A 124 0.57 -3.40 7.39
CA LEU A 124 -0.87 -3.16 7.51
C LEU A 124 -1.55 -4.25 8.33
N ASP A 125 -1.22 -5.52 8.10
CA ASP A 125 -1.76 -6.66 8.84
C ASP A 125 -1.32 -6.69 10.31
N SER A 126 -0.16 -6.10 10.64
CA SER A 126 0.28 -5.93 12.03
C SER A 126 -0.50 -4.86 12.81
N LEU A 127 -1.22 -3.97 12.11
CA LEU A 127 -2.06 -2.96 12.76
C LEU A 127 -3.27 -3.61 13.43
N GLU A 128 -3.68 -3.04 14.57
CA GLU A 128 -4.92 -3.43 15.24
C GLU A 128 -6.13 -3.31 14.29
N TYR A 129 -7.00 -4.32 14.32
CA TYR A 129 -8.14 -4.45 13.40
C TYR A 129 -9.02 -3.18 13.32
N HIS A 130 -9.29 -2.56 14.47
CA HIS A 130 -10.15 -1.38 14.58
C HIS A 130 -9.53 -0.13 13.95
N TYR A 131 -8.21 0.03 14.08
CA TYR A 131 -7.48 1.17 13.54
C TYR A 131 -7.14 0.99 12.05
N ARG A 132 -6.92 -0.25 11.62
CA ARG A 132 -6.40 -0.57 10.29
C ARG A 132 -7.26 -0.03 9.16
N SER A 133 -8.58 -0.24 9.20
CA SER A 133 -9.47 0.21 8.12
C SER A 133 -9.44 1.72 7.95
N ILE A 134 -9.46 2.46 9.06
CA ILE A 134 -9.39 3.92 9.08
C ILE A 134 -8.03 4.38 8.53
N PHE A 135 -6.95 3.71 8.92
CA PHE A 135 -5.61 4.02 8.45
C PHE A 135 -5.47 3.82 6.93
N ILE A 136 -5.92 2.67 6.40
CA ILE A 136 -5.88 2.36 4.97
C ILE A 136 -6.69 3.40 4.18
N GLU A 137 -7.86 3.82 4.66
CA GLU A 137 -8.67 4.83 3.99
C GLU A 137 -7.96 6.20 3.96
N LYS A 138 -7.35 6.61 5.07
CA LYS A 138 -6.54 7.84 5.14
C LYS A 138 -5.35 7.79 4.18
N MET A 139 -4.68 6.65 4.14
CA MET A 139 -3.55 6.41 3.25
C MET A 139 -4.01 6.49 1.77
N LYS A 140 -5.10 5.83 1.40
CA LYS A 140 -5.69 5.88 0.04
C LYS A 140 -6.06 7.31 -0.39
N LYS A 141 -6.68 8.10 0.50
CA LYS A 141 -7.02 9.52 0.24
C LYS A 141 -5.76 10.35 0.01
N SER A 142 -4.74 10.15 0.85
CA SER A 142 -3.45 10.83 0.74
C SER A 142 -2.76 10.52 -0.59
N TRP A 143 -2.78 9.25 -1.02
CA TRP A 143 -2.24 8.85 -2.33
C TRP A 143 -2.99 9.49 -3.49
N THR A 144 -4.32 9.49 -3.45
CA THR A 144 -5.15 10.12 -4.49
C THR A 144 -4.79 11.60 -4.64
N GLN A 145 -4.60 12.30 -3.53
CA GLN A 145 -4.18 13.70 -3.54
C GLN A 145 -2.74 13.87 -4.09
N GLN A 146 -1.80 13.01 -3.69
CA GLN A 146 -0.44 13.04 -4.21
C GLN A 146 -0.41 12.80 -5.72
N LYS A 147 -1.15 11.79 -6.19
CA LYS A 147 -1.29 11.46 -7.61
C LYS A 147 -1.87 12.64 -8.40
N TYR A 148 -2.87 13.32 -7.85
CA TYR A 148 -3.43 14.53 -8.45
C TYR A 148 -2.38 15.65 -8.58
N ARG A 149 -1.60 15.92 -7.51
CA ARG A 149 -0.51 16.91 -7.54
C ARG A 149 0.55 16.55 -8.58
N ASN A 150 0.93 15.28 -8.66
CA ASN A 150 1.95 14.80 -9.61
C ASN A 150 1.45 14.75 -11.05
N SER A 151 0.14 14.72 -11.30
CA SER A 151 -0.42 14.64 -12.64
C SER A 151 -0.22 15.89 -13.51
N GLY A 152 0.40 16.95 -12.96
CA GLY A 152 0.62 18.22 -13.66
C GLY A 152 -0.66 18.98 -14.03
N LYS A 153 -1.84 18.41 -13.76
CA LYS A 153 -3.16 19.04 -13.95
C LYS A 153 -3.43 20.16 -12.95
N VAL A 154 -2.55 20.35 -11.98
CA VAL A 154 -2.50 21.58 -11.19
C VAL A 154 -1.97 22.68 -12.11
N LYS A 155 -2.85 23.24 -12.95
CA LYS A 155 -2.62 24.58 -13.50
C LYS A 155 -2.27 25.44 -12.29
N SER A 156 -1.09 26.05 -12.26
CA SER A 156 -0.72 26.98 -11.21
C SER A 156 -1.81 28.04 -11.14
N GLN A 157 -2.66 27.95 -10.12
CA GLN A 157 -3.74 28.91 -9.92
C GLN A 157 -3.05 30.25 -9.68
N TYR A 158 -3.10 31.14 -10.67
CA TYR A 158 -2.56 32.48 -10.52
C TYR A 158 -3.53 33.24 -9.59
N HIS A 159 -3.07 33.56 -8.40
CA HIS A 159 -3.87 34.33 -7.46
C HIS A 159 -3.88 35.79 -7.92
N LEU A 160 -4.97 36.20 -8.57
CA LEU A 160 -5.23 37.59 -8.93
C LEU A 160 -6.05 38.25 -7.82
N PRO A 161 -5.46 39.13 -7.00
CA PRO A 161 -6.24 39.88 -6.01
C PRO A 161 -7.20 40.84 -6.74
N LEU A 162 -8.50 40.70 -6.45
CA LEU A 162 -9.56 41.59 -6.95
C LEU A 162 -10.12 42.42 -5.79
N THR A 163 -10.63 43.62 -6.10
CA THR A 163 -11.39 44.40 -5.12
C THR A 163 -12.68 43.66 -4.75
N LYS A 164 -13.20 43.91 -3.53
CA LYS A 164 -14.44 43.27 -3.04
C LYS A 164 -15.62 43.51 -4.00
N ASP A 165 -15.73 44.71 -4.56
CA ASP A 165 -16.76 45.06 -5.54
C ASP A 165 -16.63 44.23 -6.83
N CYS A 166 -15.43 44.17 -7.43
CA CYS A 166 -15.19 43.35 -8.61
C CYS A 166 -15.50 41.87 -8.38
N LYS A 167 -15.11 41.32 -7.22
CA LYS A 167 -15.42 39.93 -6.88
C LYS A 167 -16.92 39.69 -6.75
N THR A 168 -17.66 40.63 -6.18
CA THR A 168 -19.12 40.54 -6.04
C THR A 168 -19.81 40.59 -7.41
N LYS A 169 -19.35 41.45 -8.32
CA LYS A 169 -19.84 41.53 -9.70
C LYS A 169 -19.55 40.24 -10.47
N LEU A 170 -18.32 39.72 -10.36
CA LEU A 170 -17.91 38.46 -11.00
C LEU A 170 -18.76 37.29 -10.52
N ASN A 171 -19.04 37.18 -9.22
CA ASN A 171 -19.90 36.14 -8.66
C ASN A 171 -21.35 36.23 -9.19
N LYS A 172 -21.94 37.42 -9.20
CA LYS A 172 -23.30 37.60 -9.78
C LYS A 172 -23.33 37.20 -11.25
N LEU A 173 -22.31 37.58 -12.02
CA LEU A 173 -22.22 37.26 -13.44
C LEU A 173 -21.99 35.76 -13.68
N SER A 174 -21.20 35.10 -12.83
CA SER A 174 -20.93 33.65 -12.95
C SER A 174 -22.18 32.80 -12.69
N LEU A 175 -23.04 33.24 -11.76
CA LEU A 175 -24.35 32.64 -11.52
C LEU A 175 -25.28 32.78 -12.72
N ILE A 176 -25.35 33.97 -13.33
CA ILE A 176 -26.17 34.21 -14.52
C ILE A 176 -25.71 33.36 -15.70
N MET A 177 -24.39 33.24 -15.88
CA MET A 177 -23.75 32.50 -16.99
C MET A 177 -23.65 30.98 -16.73
N ASN A 178 -24.03 30.50 -15.54
CA ASN A 178 -23.88 29.12 -15.08
C ASN A 178 -22.44 28.56 -15.28
N MET A 179 -21.44 29.36 -14.91
CA MET A 179 -20.02 29.01 -15.01
C MET A 179 -19.30 29.25 -13.68
N SER A 180 -18.13 28.62 -13.48
CA SER A 180 -17.27 28.97 -12.34
C SER A 180 -16.64 30.35 -12.53
N GLU A 181 -16.39 31.07 -11.43
CA GLU A 181 -15.77 32.41 -11.46
C GLU A 181 -14.46 32.42 -12.28
N ASN A 182 -13.63 31.40 -12.12
CA ASN A 182 -12.37 31.28 -12.86
C ASN A 182 -12.59 31.10 -14.36
N LYS A 183 -13.55 30.26 -14.76
CA LYS A 183 -13.86 30.02 -16.17
C LYS A 183 -14.42 31.28 -16.83
N LEU A 184 -15.32 31.98 -16.13
CA LEU A 184 -15.86 33.25 -16.60
C LEU A 184 -14.75 34.30 -16.77
N LEU A 185 -13.83 34.38 -15.81
CA LEU A 185 -12.70 35.31 -15.90
C LEU A 185 -11.80 35.01 -17.11
N GLU A 186 -11.48 33.74 -17.37
CA GLU A 186 -10.74 33.34 -18.58
C GLU A 186 -11.48 33.74 -19.86
N VAL A 187 -12.81 33.56 -19.92
CA VAL A 187 -13.62 33.96 -21.08
C VAL A 187 -13.56 35.47 -21.29
N LEU A 188 -13.82 36.26 -20.24
CA LEU A 188 -13.82 37.73 -20.31
C LEU A 188 -12.46 38.28 -20.76
N ILE A 189 -11.36 37.73 -20.22
CA ILE A 189 -10.01 38.13 -20.61
C ILE A 189 -9.75 37.78 -22.07
N ASN A 190 -10.10 36.58 -22.52
CA ASN A 190 -9.87 36.15 -23.90
C ASN A 190 -10.71 36.94 -24.90
N GLU A 191 -11.97 37.25 -24.58
CA GLU A 191 -12.84 38.10 -25.42
C GLU A 191 -12.28 39.52 -25.53
N LYS A 192 -11.85 40.09 -24.40
CA LYS A 192 -11.29 41.44 -24.39
C LYS A 192 -9.95 41.50 -25.11
N TYR A 193 -9.09 40.50 -24.91
CA TYR A 193 -7.81 40.37 -25.61
C TYR A 193 -8.01 40.25 -27.12
N LYS A 194 -8.95 39.41 -27.60
CA LYS A 194 -9.25 39.28 -29.03
C LYS A 194 -9.77 40.57 -29.66
N SER A 195 -10.59 41.32 -28.93
CA SER A 195 -11.21 42.56 -29.45
C SER A 195 -10.25 43.76 -29.47
N GLU A 196 -9.34 43.86 -28.52
CA GLU A 196 -8.47 45.03 -28.38
C GLU A 196 -7.02 44.80 -28.80
N ALA A 197 -6.50 43.58 -28.63
CA ALA A 197 -5.07 43.31 -28.77
C ALA A 197 -4.69 42.60 -30.06
N ILE A 198 -5.66 42.15 -30.88
CA ILE A 198 -5.40 41.35 -32.09
C ILE A 198 -5.91 42.12 -33.33
N ASP A 199 -5.11 42.11 -34.41
CA ASP A 199 -5.46 42.67 -35.72
C ASP A 199 -6.25 41.67 -36.58
N GLU A 200 -6.82 42.09 -37.73
CA GLU A 200 -7.65 41.24 -38.61
C GLU A 200 -6.96 39.94 -39.09
N LYS A 201 -5.63 39.87 -38.96
CA LYS A 201 -4.80 38.70 -39.32
C LYS A 201 -4.42 37.80 -38.15
N GLY A 202 -4.90 38.07 -36.93
CA GLY A 202 -4.60 37.24 -35.75
C GLY A 202 -3.31 37.60 -35.01
N ASN A 203 -2.65 38.71 -35.39
CA ASN A 203 -1.38 39.15 -34.78
C ASN A 203 -1.59 40.19 -33.70
N PHE A 204 -0.71 40.21 -32.69
CA PHE A 204 -0.72 41.22 -31.64
C PHE A 204 -0.47 42.61 -32.23
N LYS A 205 -1.36 43.56 -31.94
CA LYS A 205 -1.48 44.84 -32.64
C LYS A 205 -0.53 45.94 -32.14
N TYR A 206 0.19 45.69 -31.03
CA TYR A 206 1.05 46.66 -30.35
C TYR A 206 2.48 46.14 -30.19
#